data_AF-A0A5D2BKH5-F1
#
_entry.id   AF-A0A5D2BKH5-F1
#
_cell.length_a   1.000
_cell.length_b   1.000
_cell.length_c   1.000
_cell.angle_alpha   90.00
_cell.angle_beta   90.00
_cell.angle_gamma   90.00
#
_symmetry.space_group_name_H-M   'P 1'
#
loop_
_entity.id
_entity.type
_entity.pdbx_description
1 polymer ?
#
loop_
_entity_poly.entity_id
_entity_poly.type
_entity_poly.pdbx_seq_one_letter_code
_entity_poly.pdbx_strand_id
1 'polypeptide(L)'
;MSSSFSSFAHSNRSGGRGQDMKHDRERSRGCGGGGSKDKIDALGRLLTRILRHMATELNLNMRSDGYVKVEDLLKLNMKTFANIPLRSHTVDDIKEAVRKDNKQRFSLLEENGELLIRANQGHTVTTVESERLLKQILSADEVQFCVHGTYKRNLESILESGLKRMKRLHVHFSSGLPSDGEVISGMRRDVNVLIYLDVRKALEEGTKLYISDNKVILTEGFDGVVPVKYFEKIESWPDRKPIPFSNV
;
A
#
# COMPACT_ATOMS: atom_id res chain seq x y z
N MET A 1 -81.64 -27.92 -2.03
CA MET A 1 -80.36 -28.11 -1.30
C MET A 1 -79.65 -26.76 -1.34
N SER A 2 -80.12 -25.80 -0.52
CA SER A 2 -79.55 -25.45 0.80
C SER A 2 -78.17 -24.78 0.64
N SER A 3 -78.06 -23.44 0.54
CA SER A 3 -78.26 -22.39 1.57
C SER A 3 -77.16 -22.32 2.65
N SER A 4 -76.72 -21.07 2.89
CA SER A 4 -76.18 -20.53 4.15
C SER A 4 -74.66 -20.70 4.37
N PHE A 5 -73.88 -19.75 4.90
CA PHE A 5 -74.11 -18.71 5.93
C PHE A 5 -73.14 -17.51 5.71
N SER A 6 -73.61 -16.25 5.66
CA SER A 6 -73.61 -15.19 6.72
C SER A 6 -72.21 -14.70 7.17
N SER A 7 -71.88 -13.43 7.41
CA SER A 7 -72.66 -12.26 7.89
C SER A 7 -71.75 -11.00 7.98
N PHE A 8 -72.34 -9.80 7.80
CA PHE A 8 -72.21 -8.52 8.54
C PHE A 8 -70.89 -8.13 9.26
N ALA A 9 -70.43 -6.89 9.44
CA ALA A 9 -70.87 -5.52 9.15
C ALA A 9 -69.70 -4.52 9.44
N HIS A 10 -69.86 -3.29 8.95
CA HIS A 10 -69.32 -1.98 9.36
C HIS A 10 -68.04 -1.83 10.21
N SER A 11 -67.13 -0.94 9.77
CA SER A 11 -66.89 0.35 10.47
C SER A 11 -65.97 1.29 9.68
N ASN A 12 -66.40 2.55 9.56
CA ASN A 12 -65.62 3.71 9.13
C ASN A 12 -64.44 3.99 10.09
N ARG A 13 -63.29 4.42 9.57
CA ARG A 13 -62.43 5.43 10.23
C ARG A 13 -61.35 6.01 9.29
N SER A 14 -61.64 7.24 8.85
CA SER A 14 -60.74 8.40 8.77
C SER A 14 -59.24 8.22 9.09
N GLY A 15 -58.41 8.65 8.14
CA GLY A 15 -57.04 9.16 8.33
C GLY A 15 -56.57 9.66 6.95
N GLY A 16 -56.34 10.94 6.67
CA GLY A 16 -55.64 11.94 7.48
C GLY A 16 -54.35 12.29 6.72
N ARG A 17 -54.45 13.24 5.78
CA ARG A 17 -53.30 13.80 5.06
C ARG A 17 -52.49 14.72 5.98
N GLY A 18 -51.17 14.57 5.92
CA GLY A 18 -50.19 15.65 6.08
C GLY A 18 -49.69 15.88 7.51
N GLN A 19 -48.39 15.70 7.71
CA GLN A 19 -47.48 16.80 8.07
C GLN A 19 -46.02 16.32 8.09
N ASP A 20 -45.17 17.16 7.49
CA ASP A 20 -43.72 17.12 7.48
C ASP A 20 -43.12 16.94 8.88
N MET A 21 -42.27 15.92 9.04
CA MET A 21 -41.29 15.89 10.12
C MET A 21 -39.89 16.14 9.53
N LYS A 22 -39.47 17.40 9.64
CA LYS A 22 -38.05 17.80 9.58
C LYS A 22 -37.31 17.06 10.69
N HIS A 23 -36.42 16.15 10.32
CA HIS A 23 -35.39 15.67 11.25
C HIS A 23 -34.26 16.69 11.29
N ASP A 24 -34.25 17.48 12.36
CA ASP A 24 -33.11 18.25 12.81
C ASP A 24 -31.91 17.30 13.03
N ARG A 25 -30.97 17.32 12.09
CA ARG A 25 -29.62 16.81 12.32
C ARG A 25 -28.83 17.94 12.96
N GLU A 26 -28.86 17.99 14.28
CA GLU A 26 -27.89 18.71 15.07
C GLU A 26 -26.48 18.31 14.63
N ARG A 27 -25.83 19.26 13.98
CA ARG A 27 -24.40 19.22 13.68
C ARG A 27 -23.66 19.30 15.02
N SER A 28 -23.31 18.15 15.57
CA SER A 28 -22.20 18.06 16.53
C SER A 28 -20.93 18.51 15.83
N ARG A 29 -20.63 19.80 15.95
CA ARG A 29 -19.33 20.40 15.66
C ARG A 29 -18.33 19.91 16.70
N GLY A 30 -17.75 18.73 16.46
CA GLY A 30 -16.51 18.32 17.09
C GLY A 30 -15.35 19.11 16.49
N CYS A 31 -15.06 20.27 17.07
CA CYS A 31 -13.87 21.08 16.78
C CYS A 31 -12.77 20.69 17.79
N GLY A 32 -11.56 20.39 17.31
CA GLY A 32 -10.36 20.25 18.15
C GLY A 32 -9.68 18.88 18.05
N GLY A 33 -8.87 18.66 17.01
CA GLY A 33 -7.99 17.48 16.92
C GLY A 33 -7.35 17.20 15.56
N GLY A 34 -7.88 17.79 14.47
CA GLY A 34 -7.44 17.48 13.10
C GLY A 34 -6.06 18.03 12.71
N GLY A 35 -5.68 19.22 13.18
CA GLY A 35 -4.49 19.92 12.66
C GLY A 35 -3.16 19.17 12.87
N SER A 36 -2.97 18.53 14.03
CA SER A 36 -1.76 17.74 14.30
C SER A 36 -1.72 16.44 13.50
N LYS A 37 -2.87 15.77 13.35
CA LYS A 37 -2.98 14.54 12.55
C LYS A 37 -2.69 14.82 11.08
N ASP A 38 -3.28 15.89 10.54
CA ASP A 38 -3.08 16.30 9.15
C ASP A 38 -1.64 16.74 8.89
N LYS A 39 -1.00 17.42 9.86
CA LYS A 39 0.43 17.76 9.81
C LYS A 39 1.31 16.51 9.68
N ILE A 40 1.10 15.52 10.55
CA ILE A 40 1.91 14.29 10.57
C ILE A 40 1.68 13.43 9.32
N ASP A 41 0.43 13.30 8.87
CA ASP A 41 0.13 12.59 7.61
C ASP A 41 0.78 13.28 6.40
N ALA A 42 0.81 14.62 6.40
CA ALA A 42 1.50 15.42 5.38
C ALA A 42 3.01 15.28 5.41
N LEU A 43 3.59 15.20 6.60
CA LEU A 43 4.99 14.87 6.78
C LEU A 43 5.29 13.46 6.24
N GLY A 44 4.54 12.43 6.61
CA GLY A 44 4.77 11.05 6.16
C GLY A 44 4.73 10.88 4.63
N ARG A 45 3.83 11.59 3.94
CA ARG A 45 3.79 11.61 2.47
C ARG A 45 5.02 12.32 1.88
N LEU A 46 5.49 13.40 2.50
CA LEU A 46 6.72 14.07 2.07
C LEU A 46 7.96 13.19 2.29
N LEU A 47 8.08 12.54 3.45
CA LEU A 47 9.16 11.60 3.77
C LEU A 47 9.22 10.46 2.76
N THR A 48 8.07 9.88 2.39
CA THR A 48 8.00 8.84 1.36
C THR A 48 8.63 9.32 0.04
N ARG A 49 8.34 10.56 -0.37
CA ARG A 49 8.87 11.12 -1.61
C ARG A 49 10.37 11.39 -1.53
N ILE A 50 10.83 12.00 -0.44
CA ILE A 50 12.25 12.31 -0.23
C ILE A 50 13.08 11.03 -0.20
N LEU A 51 12.74 10.12 0.71
CA LEU A 51 13.53 8.92 1.00
C LEU A 51 13.54 7.91 -0.16
N ARG A 52 12.50 7.87 -1.00
CA ARG A 52 12.45 6.91 -2.11
C ARG A 52 13.00 7.46 -3.42
N HIS A 53 12.89 8.77 -3.64
CA HIS A 53 13.03 9.33 -4.99
C HIS A 53 13.98 10.52 -5.09
N MET A 54 14.08 11.37 -4.07
CA MET A 54 14.69 12.69 -4.21
C MET A 54 15.99 12.87 -3.41
N ALA A 55 16.47 11.86 -2.68
CA ALA A 55 17.64 12.00 -1.82
C ALA A 55 18.85 12.57 -2.56
N THR A 56 19.17 12.02 -3.74
CA THR A 56 20.27 12.50 -4.59
C THR A 56 20.03 13.92 -5.11
N GLU A 57 18.82 14.22 -5.60
CA GLU A 57 18.45 15.56 -6.11
C GLU A 57 18.55 16.65 -5.03
N LEU A 58 18.30 16.26 -3.78
CA LEU A 58 18.32 17.14 -2.61
C LEU A 58 19.69 17.18 -1.91
N ASN A 59 20.71 16.53 -2.49
CA ASN A 59 22.04 16.38 -1.91
C ASN A 59 22.03 15.83 -0.47
N LEU A 60 21.06 14.95 -0.17
CA LEU A 60 21.07 14.19 1.08
C LEU A 60 22.11 13.08 0.96
N ASN A 61 22.97 12.97 1.98
CA ASN A 61 23.94 11.88 2.08
C ASN A 61 23.23 10.58 2.49
N MET A 62 22.71 9.85 1.50
CA MET A 62 22.05 8.57 1.68
C MET A 62 23.06 7.43 1.67
N ARG A 63 23.06 6.64 2.74
CA ARG A 63 23.80 5.39 2.85
C ARG A 63 23.26 4.36 1.84
N SER A 64 24.09 3.38 1.52
CA SER A 64 23.73 2.26 0.64
C SER A 64 22.59 1.38 1.18
N ASP A 65 22.33 1.40 2.48
CA ASP A 65 21.19 0.74 3.14
C ASP A 65 19.95 1.65 3.25
N GLY A 66 19.98 2.83 2.61
CA GLY A 66 18.87 3.80 2.53
C GLY A 66 18.77 4.79 3.68
N TYR A 67 19.62 4.69 4.71
CA TYR A 67 19.57 5.60 5.85
C TYR A 67 20.13 6.99 5.52
N VAL A 68 19.44 8.02 6.03
CA VAL A 68 19.90 9.43 6.06
C VAL A 68 19.78 9.96 7.49
N LYS A 69 20.60 10.94 7.86
CA LYS A 69 20.48 11.63 9.14
C LYS A 69 19.19 12.45 9.19
N VAL A 70 18.42 12.33 10.27
CA VAL A 70 17.15 13.06 10.45
C VAL A 70 17.40 14.57 10.50
N GLU A 71 18.49 15.02 11.12
CA GLU A 71 18.84 16.44 11.18
C GLU A 71 19.06 17.05 9.80
N ASP A 72 19.76 16.35 8.92
CA ASP A 72 20.03 16.83 7.56
C ASP A 72 18.76 16.84 6.71
N LEU A 73 17.89 15.84 6.90
CA LEU A 73 16.57 15.81 6.28
C LEU A 73 15.72 17.02 6.71
N LEU A 74 15.70 17.37 7.99
CA LEU A 74 14.92 18.51 8.50
C LEU A 74 15.44 19.86 8.00
N LYS A 75 16.71 19.97 7.59
CA LYS A 75 17.29 21.18 7.00
C LYS A 75 16.87 21.43 5.55
N LEU A 76 16.21 20.48 4.88
CA LEU A 76 15.80 20.65 3.49
C LEU A 76 14.74 21.75 3.31
N ASN A 77 14.87 22.54 2.24
CA ASN A 77 13.89 23.56 1.87
C ASN A 77 12.72 22.94 1.09
N MET A 78 11.95 22.08 1.74
CA MET A 78 10.77 21.43 1.17
C MET A 78 9.51 21.81 1.93
N LYS A 79 8.36 21.66 1.28
CA LYS A 79 7.05 21.78 1.92
C LYS A 79 6.24 20.51 1.76
N THR A 80 5.43 20.21 2.76
CA THR A 80 4.42 19.16 2.66
C THR A 80 3.32 19.57 1.69
N PHE A 81 2.44 18.64 1.32
CA PHE A 81 1.29 18.96 0.48
C PHE A 81 0.31 19.95 1.14
N ALA A 82 0.35 20.04 2.47
CA ALA A 82 -0.41 21.01 3.26
C ALA A 82 0.30 22.38 3.39
N ASN A 83 1.32 22.63 2.55
CA ASN A 83 2.12 23.86 2.52
C ASN A 83 2.88 24.15 3.83
N ILE A 84 3.17 23.13 4.63
CA ILE A 84 3.94 23.25 5.88
C ILE A 84 5.42 23.04 5.55
N PRO A 85 6.33 23.98 5.90
CA PRO A 85 7.78 23.79 5.72
C PRO A 85 8.30 22.55 6.46
N LEU A 86 9.17 21.76 5.84
CA LEU A 86 9.79 20.61 6.50
C LEU A 86 10.60 21.04 7.74
N ARG A 87 11.31 22.15 7.64
CA ARG A 87 12.08 22.78 8.73
C ARG A 87 11.28 23.14 9.97
N SER A 88 9.95 23.22 9.88
CA SER A 88 9.09 23.49 11.05
C SER A 88 8.69 22.21 11.82
N HIS A 89 9.18 21.04 11.38
CA HIS A 89 8.93 19.77 12.05
C HIS A 89 10.09 19.43 12.99
N THR A 90 9.78 18.76 14.08
CA THR A 90 10.76 18.31 15.07
C THR A 90 11.15 16.86 14.83
N VAL A 91 12.19 16.40 15.54
CA VAL A 91 12.53 14.97 15.59
C VAL A 91 11.35 14.14 16.11
N ASP A 92 10.57 14.65 17.06
CA ASP A 92 9.39 13.96 17.58
C ASP A 92 8.27 13.87 16.55
N ASP A 93 8.09 14.89 15.69
CA ASP A 93 7.16 14.80 14.55
C ASP A 93 7.59 13.67 13.59
N ILE A 94 8.90 13.49 13.36
CA ILE A 94 9.43 12.39 12.53
C ILE A 94 9.14 11.03 13.20
N LYS A 95 9.47 10.88 14.49
CA LYS A 95 9.17 9.66 15.25
C LYS A 95 7.68 9.32 15.22
N GLU A 96 6.84 10.34 15.39
CA GLU A 96 5.39 10.19 15.35
C GLU A 96 4.87 9.81 13.95
N ALA A 97 5.45 10.38 12.88
CA ALA A 97 5.13 10.00 11.50
C ALA A 97 5.50 8.54 11.19
N VAL A 98 6.64 8.07 11.70
CA VAL A 98 7.04 6.66 11.59
C VAL A 98 6.09 5.77 12.38
N ARG A 99 5.79 6.14 13.63
CA ARG A 99 4.90 5.38 14.52
C ARG A 99 3.46 5.27 13.99
N LYS A 100 2.94 6.32 13.37
CA LYS A 100 1.58 6.36 12.78
C LYS A 100 1.48 5.73 11.40
N ASP A 101 2.60 5.35 10.77
CA ASP A 101 2.55 4.76 9.45
C ASP A 101 2.05 3.31 9.51
N ASN A 102 0.76 3.14 9.26
CA ASN A 102 0.10 1.83 9.17
C ASN A 102 0.72 0.89 8.13
N LYS A 103 1.53 1.41 7.18
CA LYS A 103 2.22 0.58 6.19
C LYS A 103 3.68 0.27 6.55
N GLN A 104 4.15 0.75 7.71
CA GLN A 104 5.52 0.56 8.20
C GLN A 104 6.57 0.85 7.11
N ARG A 105 6.40 1.94 6.36
CA ARG A 105 7.28 2.29 5.23
C ARG A 105 8.65 2.74 5.70
N PHE A 106 8.81 3.07 6.97
CA PHE A 106 10.01 3.69 7.49
C PHE A 106 10.57 2.90 8.67
N SER A 107 11.89 2.94 8.79
CA SER A 107 12.62 2.47 9.96
C SER A 107 13.52 3.58 10.48
N LEU A 108 13.63 3.65 11.81
CA LEU A 108 14.55 4.53 12.51
C LEU A 108 15.72 3.71 13.03
N LEU A 109 16.90 4.31 13.09
CA LEU A 109 18.11 3.73 13.66
C LEU A 109 18.82 4.81 14.47
N GLU A 110 19.29 4.48 15.66
CA GLU A 110 20.16 5.33 16.45
C GLU A 110 21.57 4.74 16.41
N GLU A 111 22.54 5.52 15.92
CA GLU A 111 23.91 5.08 15.71
C GLU A 111 24.84 6.25 16.06
N ASN A 112 25.83 6.02 16.93
CA ASN A 112 26.80 7.04 17.36
C ASN A 112 26.17 8.35 17.90
N GLY A 113 25.00 8.26 18.54
CA GLY A 113 24.26 9.42 19.05
C GLY A 113 23.47 10.20 17.99
N GLU A 114 23.41 9.71 16.76
CA GLU A 114 22.64 10.30 15.67
C GLU A 114 21.40 9.47 15.36
N LEU A 115 20.29 10.15 15.09
CA LEU A 115 19.07 9.50 14.62
C LEU A 115 19.04 9.48 13.08
N LEU A 116 18.92 8.28 12.52
CA LEU A 116 18.79 8.04 11.09
C LEU A 116 17.39 7.53 10.75
N ILE A 117 16.95 7.80 9.52
CA ILE A 117 15.69 7.32 8.95
C ILE A 117 15.92 6.76 7.54
N ARG A 118 15.20 5.69 7.18
CA ARG A 118 15.13 5.17 5.81
C ARG A 118 13.71 4.82 5.41
N ALA A 119 13.48 4.63 4.11
CA ALA A 119 12.32 3.87 3.65
C ALA A 119 12.67 2.38 3.55
N ASN A 120 11.72 1.49 3.84
CA ASN A 120 11.95 0.04 3.86
C ASN A 120 11.87 -0.60 2.47
N GLN A 121 11.32 0.10 1.48
CA GLN A 121 11.21 -0.33 0.08
C GLN A 121 10.78 0.83 -0.82
N GLY A 122 10.75 0.55 -2.13
CA GLY A 122 10.10 1.41 -3.14
C GLY A 122 11.00 2.51 -3.67
N HIS A 123 12.31 2.38 -3.49
CA HIS A 123 13.32 3.29 -4.02
C HIS A 123 13.35 3.30 -5.55
N THR A 124 13.65 4.47 -6.08
CA THR A 124 14.09 4.70 -7.47
C THR A 124 15.53 5.19 -7.53
N VAL A 125 16.09 5.60 -6.38
CA VAL A 125 17.49 6.03 -6.24
C VAL A 125 18.43 4.83 -6.30
N THR A 126 19.45 4.87 -7.15
CA THR A 126 20.38 3.76 -7.38
C THR A 126 21.48 3.64 -6.33
N THR A 127 21.64 4.65 -5.46
CA THR A 127 22.58 4.61 -4.33
C THR A 127 22.22 3.50 -3.33
N VAL A 128 20.94 3.12 -3.25
CA VAL A 128 20.48 2.08 -2.33
C VAL A 128 20.71 0.71 -2.97
N GLU A 129 21.52 -0.11 -2.29
CA GLU A 129 21.84 -1.48 -2.69
C GLU A 129 20.80 -2.44 -2.08
N SER A 130 20.12 -3.21 -2.94
CA SER A 130 19.06 -4.13 -2.55
C SER A 130 19.50 -5.09 -1.44
N GLU A 131 20.72 -5.62 -1.53
CA GLU A 131 21.32 -6.60 -0.62
C GLU A 131 21.68 -6.02 0.75
N ARG A 132 21.82 -4.69 0.88
CA ARG A 132 22.04 -4.00 2.16
C ARG A 132 20.76 -3.55 2.84
N LEU A 133 19.68 -3.38 2.07
CA LEU A 133 18.38 -2.97 2.57
C LEU A 133 17.45 -4.15 2.88
N LEU A 134 17.51 -5.22 2.09
CA LEU A 134 16.52 -6.28 2.05
C LEU A 134 17.12 -7.64 2.40
N LYS A 135 16.32 -8.52 3.01
CA LYS A 135 16.73 -9.91 3.27
C LYS A 135 16.42 -10.75 2.04
N GLN A 136 17.39 -11.49 1.52
CA GLN A 136 17.17 -12.42 0.41
C GLN A 136 16.29 -13.61 0.84
N ILE A 137 15.39 -14.03 -0.04
CA ILE A 137 14.60 -15.26 0.06
C ILE A 137 15.38 -16.37 -0.68
N LEU A 138 15.67 -17.46 0.02
CA LEU A 138 16.49 -18.56 -0.49
C LEU A 138 15.68 -19.81 -0.83
N SER A 139 14.50 -19.97 -0.22
CA SER A 139 13.55 -21.04 -0.55
C SER A 139 12.14 -20.50 -0.77
N ALA A 140 11.39 -21.12 -1.68
CA ALA A 140 9.97 -20.86 -1.86
C ALA A 140 9.16 -21.11 -0.57
N ASP A 141 9.62 -22.00 0.31
CA ASP A 141 8.93 -22.34 1.55
C ASP A 141 8.99 -21.20 2.60
N GLU A 142 9.84 -20.19 2.40
CA GLU A 142 9.87 -18.98 3.24
C GLU A 142 8.69 -18.04 2.97
N VAL A 143 7.94 -18.27 1.87
CA VAL A 143 6.90 -17.36 1.39
C VAL A 143 5.63 -18.13 1.06
N GLN A 144 4.56 -17.86 1.81
CA GLN A 144 3.25 -18.46 1.55
C GLN A 144 2.58 -17.89 0.30
N PHE A 145 2.70 -16.56 0.10
CA PHE A 145 2.09 -15.86 -1.01
C PHE A 145 3.08 -14.86 -1.61
N CYS A 146 3.14 -14.79 -2.94
CA CYS A 146 3.88 -13.75 -3.65
C CYS A 146 2.96 -13.15 -4.70
N VAL A 147 2.18 -12.15 -4.30
CA VAL A 147 1.01 -11.70 -5.07
C VAL A 147 1.11 -10.24 -5.49
N HIS A 148 0.89 -9.97 -6.77
CA HIS A 148 0.79 -8.64 -7.32
C HIS A 148 -0.67 -8.25 -7.57
N GLY A 149 -1.16 -7.24 -6.86
CA GLY A 149 -2.47 -6.65 -7.10
C GLY A 149 -2.44 -5.58 -8.18
N THR A 150 -3.28 -5.71 -9.20
CA THR A 150 -3.39 -4.76 -10.32
C THR A 150 -4.85 -4.53 -10.73
N TYR A 151 -5.04 -3.75 -11.79
CA TYR A 151 -6.34 -3.46 -12.38
C TYR A 151 -6.52 -4.21 -13.69
N LYS A 152 -7.73 -4.66 -14.00
CA LYS A 152 -8.10 -5.38 -15.23
C LYS A 152 -7.65 -4.65 -16.51
N ARG A 153 -7.74 -3.32 -16.53
CA ARG A 153 -7.26 -2.49 -17.66
C ARG A 153 -5.75 -2.63 -17.96
N ASN A 154 -4.96 -3.09 -16.99
CA ASN A 154 -3.52 -3.30 -17.17
C ASN A 154 -3.20 -4.73 -17.63
N LEU A 155 -4.17 -5.65 -17.56
CA LEU A 155 -3.90 -7.09 -17.72
C LEU A 155 -3.37 -7.41 -19.11
N GLU A 156 -3.95 -6.82 -20.16
CA GLU A 156 -3.50 -7.02 -21.55
C GLU A 156 -2.02 -6.67 -21.71
N SER A 157 -1.61 -5.47 -21.26
CA SER A 157 -0.21 -5.04 -21.31
C SER A 157 0.74 -5.90 -20.44
N ILE A 158 0.25 -6.42 -19.31
CA ILE A 158 1.01 -7.33 -18.45
C ILE A 158 1.18 -8.71 -19.11
N LEU A 159 0.15 -9.21 -19.79
CA LEU A 159 0.23 -10.47 -20.52
C LEU A 159 1.14 -10.38 -21.75
N GLU A 160 1.22 -9.21 -22.38
CA GLU A 160 2.14 -8.98 -23.50
C GLU A 160 3.59 -8.82 -23.04
N SER A 161 3.82 -8.11 -21.92
CA SER A 161 5.16 -7.61 -21.59
C SER A 161 5.68 -7.94 -20.20
N GLY A 162 4.95 -8.76 -19.44
CA GLY A 162 5.26 -9.12 -18.06
C GLY A 162 5.01 -7.99 -17.05
N LEU A 163 5.29 -8.27 -15.78
CA LEU A 163 5.27 -7.27 -14.71
C LEU A 163 6.58 -6.50 -14.70
N LYS A 164 6.53 -5.20 -15.04
CA LYS A 164 7.71 -4.34 -15.09
C LYS A 164 7.93 -3.60 -13.77
N ARG A 165 9.19 -3.42 -13.36
CA ARG A 165 9.55 -2.56 -12.20
C ARG A 165 9.26 -1.07 -12.45
N MET A 166 8.99 -0.71 -13.72
CA MET A 166 8.80 0.67 -14.18
C MET A 166 10.02 1.52 -13.80
N LYS A 167 9.81 2.68 -13.18
CA LYS A 167 10.91 3.55 -12.71
C LYS A 167 11.56 3.07 -11.40
N ARG A 168 10.95 2.12 -10.68
CA ARG A 168 11.48 1.61 -9.39
C ARG A 168 12.61 0.62 -9.63
N LEU A 169 13.36 0.31 -8.57
CA LEU A 169 14.38 -0.75 -8.60
C LEU A 169 13.77 -2.15 -8.65
N HIS A 170 12.54 -2.34 -8.14
CA HIS A 170 11.94 -3.67 -7.98
C HIS A 170 10.49 -3.72 -8.47
N VAL A 171 10.07 -4.88 -8.97
CA VAL A 171 8.66 -5.31 -8.96
C VAL A 171 8.28 -5.65 -7.52
N HIS A 172 7.07 -5.25 -7.11
CA HIS A 172 6.61 -5.41 -5.73
C HIS A 172 5.47 -6.43 -5.68
N PHE A 173 5.58 -7.33 -4.72
CA PHE A 173 4.63 -8.37 -4.40
C PHE A 173 4.26 -8.30 -2.92
N SER A 174 3.06 -8.73 -2.60
CA SER A 174 2.56 -8.89 -1.25
C SER A 174 2.83 -10.30 -0.76
N SER A 175 3.16 -10.42 0.53
CA SER A 175 3.26 -11.69 1.26
C SER A 175 1.92 -12.23 1.76
N GLY A 176 0.81 -11.53 1.47
CA GLY A 176 -0.54 -11.92 1.87
C GLY A 176 -1.62 -11.31 0.96
N LEU A 177 -2.87 -11.71 1.16
CA LEU A 177 -4.01 -11.25 0.36
C LEU A 177 -4.58 -9.92 0.91
N PRO A 178 -5.37 -9.16 0.11
CA PRO A 178 -5.95 -7.90 0.59
C PRO A 178 -6.89 -8.04 1.80
N SER A 179 -7.44 -9.24 2.03
CA SER A 179 -8.29 -9.59 3.19
C SER A 179 -7.50 -9.99 4.43
N ASP A 180 -6.22 -10.30 4.30
CA ASP A 180 -5.42 -10.82 5.40
C ASP A 180 -5.04 -9.63 6.29
N GLY A 181 -5.85 -9.38 7.32
CA GLY A 181 -5.68 -8.26 8.25
C GLY A 181 -4.34 -8.28 9.01
N GLU A 182 -3.63 -9.41 8.98
CA GLU A 182 -2.31 -9.60 9.60
C GLU A 182 -1.15 -9.13 8.71
N VAL A 183 -1.35 -9.03 7.39
CA VAL A 183 -0.28 -8.69 6.45
C VAL A 183 -0.48 -7.27 5.90
N ILE A 184 0.57 -6.46 5.99
CA ILE A 184 0.63 -5.17 5.28
C ILE A 184 0.82 -5.48 3.80
N SER A 185 -0.28 -5.76 3.10
CA SER A 185 -0.21 -6.26 1.73
C SER A 185 0.44 -5.29 0.74
N GLY A 186 0.53 -4.00 1.09
CA GLY A 186 1.04 -2.95 0.21
C GLY A 186 0.15 -2.65 -1.00
N MET A 187 -0.75 -3.58 -1.35
CA MET A 187 -1.74 -3.50 -2.41
C MET A 187 -2.72 -2.36 -2.16
N ARG A 188 -3.25 -1.81 -3.25
CA ARG A 188 -4.33 -0.83 -3.18
C ARG A 188 -5.63 -1.56 -2.85
N ARG A 189 -6.54 -0.91 -2.15
CA ARG A 189 -7.81 -1.52 -1.70
C ARG A 189 -8.77 -1.82 -2.85
N ASP A 190 -8.59 -1.15 -3.99
CA ASP A 190 -9.46 -1.18 -5.16
C ASP A 190 -8.87 -2.01 -6.33
N VAL A 191 -7.83 -2.80 -6.08
CA VAL A 191 -7.35 -3.78 -7.07
C VAL A 191 -8.45 -4.79 -7.39
N ASN A 192 -8.51 -5.26 -8.63
CA ASN A 192 -9.53 -6.22 -9.08
C ASN A 192 -8.95 -7.40 -9.86
N VAL A 193 -7.62 -7.50 -9.90
CA VAL A 193 -6.88 -8.65 -10.43
C VAL A 193 -5.70 -8.93 -9.49
N LEU A 194 -5.48 -10.21 -9.20
CA LEU A 194 -4.31 -10.73 -8.48
C LEU A 194 -3.50 -11.62 -9.42
N ILE A 195 -2.19 -11.40 -9.47
CA ILE A 195 -1.23 -12.22 -10.22
C ILE A 195 -0.30 -12.87 -9.19
N TYR A 196 -0.25 -14.20 -9.19
CA TYR A 196 0.59 -14.98 -8.28
C TYR A 196 1.88 -15.35 -8.99
N LEU A 197 3.02 -15.12 -8.32
CA LEU A 197 4.32 -15.51 -8.81
C LEU A 197 4.62 -16.96 -8.42
N ASP A 198 5.06 -17.78 -9.37
CA ASP A 198 5.71 -19.05 -9.10
C ASP A 198 7.12 -18.79 -8.54
N VAL A 199 7.20 -18.67 -7.21
CA VAL A 199 8.43 -18.34 -6.49
C VAL A 199 9.51 -19.40 -6.71
N ARG A 200 9.12 -20.69 -6.73
CA ARG A 200 10.05 -21.80 -6.90
C ARG A 200 10.74 -21.71 -8.27
N LYS A 201 9.94 -21.63 -9.33
CA LYS A 201 10.46 -21.52 -10.70
C LYS A 201 11.29 -20.26 -10.90
N ALA A 202 10.86 -19.13 -10.33
CA ALA A 202 11.58 -17.87 -10.41
C ALA A 202 12.98 -17.97 -9.76
N LEU A 203 13.08 -18.57 -8.57
CA LEU A 203 14.37 -18.79 -7.88
C LEU A 203 15.26 -19.78 -8.63
N GLU A 204 14.72 -20.89 -9.11
CA GLU A 204 15.46 -21.93 -9.85
C GLU A 204 16.03 -21.41 -11.17
N GLU A 205 15.31 -20.52 -11.86
CA GLU A 205 15.78 -19.86 -13.09
C GLU A 205 16.63 -18.61 -12.82
N GLY A 206 17.00 -18.36 -11.55
CA GLY A 206 18.07 -17.43 -11.19
C GLY A 206 17.66 -16.00 -10.85
N THR A 207 16.36 -15.69 -10.70
CA THR A 207 15.98 -14.36 -10.18
C THR A 207 16.18 -14.29 -8.67
N LYS A 208 16.70 -13.16 -8.19
CA LYS A 208 16.77 -12.88 -6.75
C LYS A 208 15.42 -12.33 -6.29
N LEU A 209 14.92 -12.92 -5.21
CA LEU A 209 13.78 -12.42 -4.45
C LEU A 209 14.24 -11.99 -3.08
N TYR A 210 13.63 -10.92 -2.59
CA TYR A 210 13.92 -10.35 -1.29
C TYR A 210 12.63 -10.06 -0.53
N ILE A 211 12.73 -9.95 0.78
CA ILE A 211 11.66 -9.45 1.64
C ILE A 211 12.16 -8.23 2.43
N SER A 212 11.36 -7.17 2.44
CA SER A 212 11.63 -5.97 3.23
C SER A 212 11.23 -6.14 4.70
N ASP A 213 11.66 -5.21 5.55
CA ASP A 213 11.27 -5.16 6.97
C ASP A 213 9.74 -5.14 7.14
N ASN A 214 9.02 -4.45 6.25
CA ASN A 214 7.55 -4.41 6.23
C ASN A 214 6.90 -5.50 5.36
N LYS A 215 7.59 -6.63 5.19
CA LYS A 215 7.08 -7.87 4.58
C LYS A 215 6.62 -7.76 3.12
N VAL A 216 7.12 -6.77 2.38
CA VAL A 216 6.91 -6.67 0.94
C VAL A 216 7.96 -7.52 0.24
N ILE A 217 7.51 -8.36 -0.69
CA ILE A 217 8.40 -9.19 -1.51
C ILE A 217 8.79 -8.41 -2.75
N LEU A 218 10.08 -8.46 -3.09
CA LEU A 218 10.71 -7.58 -4.07
C LEU A 218 11.63 -8.41 -4.96
N THR A 219 11.61 -8.10 -6.26
CA THR A 219 12.59 -8.64 -7.21
C THR A 219 12.93 -7.56 -8.23
N GLU A 220 14.18 -7.50 -8.64
CA GLU A 220 14.62 -6.66 -9.76
C GLU A 220 14.06 -7.19 -11.09
N GLY A 221 13.56 -8.43 -11.10
CA GLY A 221 13.09 -9.16 -12.28
C GLY A 221 14.27 -9.72 -13.08
N PHE A 222 13.93 -10.29 -14.23
CA PHE A 222 14.83 -10.61 -15.33
C PHE A 222 14.96 -9.34 -16.17
N ASP A 223 16.04 -8.59 -15.97
CA ASP A 223 16.30 -7.30 -16.62
C ASP A 223 15.17 -6.28 -16.44
N GLY A 224 14.59 -6.21 -15.23
CA GLY A 224 13.53 -5.26 -14.90
C GLY A 224 12.10 -5.77 -15.10
N VAL A 225 11.94 -7.02 -15.55
CA VAL A 225 10.64 -7.62 -15.88
C VAL A 225 10.47 -8.97 -15.20
N VAL A 226 9.27 -9.28 -14.73
CA VAL A 226 8.86 -10.66 -14.42
C VAL A 226 7.99 -11.16 -15.57
N PRO A 227 8.52 -12.01 -16.47
CA PRO A 227 7.76 -12.61 -17.57
C PRO A 227 6.54 -13.42 -17.12
N VAL A 228 5.56 -13.52 -18.02
CA VAL A 228 4.31 -14.27 -17.80
C VAL A 228 4.55 -15.75 -17.50
N LYS A 229 5.61 -16.35 -18.04
CA LYS A 229 5.99 -17.75 -17.77
C LYS A 229 6.27 -18.07 -16.29
N TYR A 230 6.41 -17.05 -15.44
CA TYR A 230 6.57 -17.19 -13.99
C TYR A 230 5.28 -16.88 -13.21
N PHE A 231 4.16 -16.63 -13.89
CA PHE A 231 2.89 -16.49 -13.21
C PHE A 231 2.33 -17.89 -12.92
N GLU A 232 2.10 -18.16 -11.64
CA GLU A 232 1.46 -19.41 -11.20
C GLU A 232 -0.01 -19.40 -11.59
N LYS A 233 -0.69 -18.27 -11.35
CA LYS A 233 -2.10 -18.06 -11.71
C LYS A 233 -2.49 -16.59 -11.70
N ILE A 234 -3.62 -16.30 -12.35
CA ILE A 234 -4.27 -14.99 -12.34
C ILE A 234 -5.74 -15.18 -11.90
N GLU A 235 -6.21 -14.34 -10.99
CA GLU A 235 -7.58 -14.37 -10.49
C GLU A 235 -8.18 -12.96 -10.45
N SER A 236 -9.48 -12.86 -10.64
CA SER A 236 -10.22 -11.64 -10.33
C SER A 236 -10.35 -11.46 -8.82
N TRP A 237 -10.54 -10.21 -8.38
CA TRP A 237 -10.74 -9.88 -6.98
C TRP A 237 -11.92 -8.91 -6.83
N PRO A 238 -12.81 -9.11 -5.83
CA PRO A 238 -12.75 -10.08 -4.74
C PRO A 238 -13.40 -11.45 -5.02
N ASP A 239 -13.97 -11.69 -6.20
CA ASP A 239 -14.75 -12.90 -6.50
C ASP A 239 -13.90 -14.15 -6.83
N ARG A 240 -12.57 -14.02 -6.89
CA ARG A 240 -11.59 -15.12 -7.00
C ARG A 240 -11.79 -16.02 -8.22
N LYS A 241 -12.37 -15.50 -9.31
CA LYS A 241 -12.54 -16.30 -10.53
C LYS A 241 -11.20 -16.42 -11.25
N PRO A 242 -10.78 -17.62 -11.64
CA PRO A 242 -9.60 -17.79 -12.47
C PRO A 242 -9.72 -16.99 -13.76
N ILE A 243 -8.64 -16.30 -14.14
CA ILE A 243 -8.51 -15.61 -15.42
C ILE A 243 -7.52 -16.41 -16.26
N PRO A 244 -7.96 -17.06 -17.36
CA PRO A 244 -7.06 -17.80 -18.22
C PRO A 244 -5.99 -16.92 -18.84
N PHE A 245 -4.79 -17.48 -18.97
CA PHE A 245 -3.67 -16.88 -19.68
C PHE A 245 -2.82 -17.99 -20.30
N SER A 246 -2.11 -17.69 -21.39
CA SER A 246 -1.21 -18.64 -22.03
C SER A 246 0.19 -18.44 -21.49
N ASN A 247 0.83 -19.53 -21.03
CA ASN A 247 2.27 -19.56 -20.83
C ASN A 247 2.91 -19.63 -22.22
N VAL A 248 3.23 -18.46 -22.79
CA VAL A 248 4.06 -18.36 -24.00
C VAL A 248 5.51 -18.59 -23.62
#